data_AF-A0A523V0Q0-F1
#
_entry.id   AF-A0A523V0Q0-F1
#
_cell.length_a   1.000
_cell.length_b   1.000
_cell.length_c   1.000
_cell.angle_alpha   90.00
_cell.angle_beta   90.00
_cell.angle_gamma   90.00
#
_symmetry.space_group_name_H-M   'P 1'
#
loop_
_entity.id
_entity.type
_entity.pdbx_description
1 polymer ?
#
loop_
_entity_poly.entity_id
_entity_poly.type
_entity_poly.pdbx_seq_one_letter_code
_entity_poly.pdbx_strand_id
1 'polypeptide(L)'
;MYTFKIIVNRGWYPALITVLAVLGVLYRWPIEWIAPALIFILALGLVVTGIKARERQLERALFKLQQLAEYFHRRFMGDSTLSIFVIIDSLFNIDNPKLWDWARACDMSQRIFNSWCGSFINRMESDIGVTKLTDYLSTYLNEFWQITSQYHDFVEQFYEIAMKVEIPQETIDQYHKFVLEYNAFVQNFREHITELRSIARTGIEPPSIKLAQEVVKTG
;
A
#
# COMPACT_ATOMS: atom_id res chain seq x y z
N MET A 1 -2.76 32.74 -19.01
CA MET A 1 -2.49 32.15 -17.68
C MET A 1 -2.42 30.61 -17.66
N TYR A 2 -3.07 29.87 -18.58
CA TYR A 2 -3.00 28.40 -18.62
C TYR A 2 -1.72 27.81 -19.26
N THR A 3 -1.17 28.47 -20.29
CA THR A 3 0.03 28.02 -21.00
C THR A 3 1.30 28.09 -20.15
N PHE A 4 1.44 29.10 -19.30
CA PHE A 4 2.59 29.24 -18.39
C PHE A 4 2.64 28.11 -17.35
N LYS A 5 1.47 27.71 -16.83
CA LYS A 5 1.37 26.59 -15.88
C LYS A 5 1.77 25.26 -16.55
N ILE A 6 1.40 25.06 -17.82
CA ILE A 6 1.75 23.86 -18.59
C ILE A 6 3.26 23.81 -18.92
N ILE A 7 3.85 24.94 -19.29
CA ILE A 7 5.29 25.04 -19.60
C ILE A 7 6.14 24.80 -18.34
N VAL A 8 5.73 25.36 -17.20
CA VAL A 8 6.37 25.11 -15.90
C VAL A 8 6.21 23.63 -15.48
N ASN A 9 5.08 22.99 -15.78
CA ASN A 9 4.83 21.62 -15.36
C ASN A 9 5.51 20.56 -16.26
N ARG A 10 5.84 20.87 -17.51
CA ARG A 10 6.30 19.89 -18.52
C ARG A 10 7.80 19.94 -18.85
N GLY A 11 8.54 20.85 -18.20
CA GLY A 11 9.97 21.06 -18.43
C GLY A 11 10.20 22.44 -19.03
N TRP A 12 10.62 23.38 -18.19
CA TRP A 12 10.90 24.77 -18.54
C TRP A 12 12.23 24.92 -19.31
N TYR A 13 13.15 23.98 -19.11
CA TYR A 13 14.50 24.03 -19.65
C TYR A 13 14.59 23.90 -21.19
N PRO A 14 13.79 23.08 -21.93
CA PRO A 14 13.86 23.04 -23.39
C PRO A 14 13.38 24.35 -24.01
N ALA A 15 12.34 24.98 -23.43
CA ALA A 15 11.88 26.29 -23.88
C ALA A 15 12.93 27.38 -23.64
N LEU A 16 13.60 27.36 -22.48
CA LEU A 16 14.69 28.27 -22.17
C LEU A 16 15.92 28.07 -23.05
N ILE A 17 16.30 26.82 -23.32
CA ILE A 17 17.39 26.49 -24.25
C ILE A 17 17.09 27.06 -25.63
N THR A 18 15.87 26.86 -26.14
CA THR A 18 15.46 27.40 -27.45
C THR A 18 15.50 28.93 -27.49
N VAL A 19 14.99 29.60 -26.45
CA VAL A 19 15.00 31.07 -26.37
C VAL A 19 16.43 31.62 -26.29
N LEU A 20 17.29 31.04 -25.45
CA LEU A 20 18.70 31.42 -25.32
C LEU A 20 19.48 31.17 -26.61
N ALA A 21 19.22 30.07 -27.31
CA ALA A 21 19.85 29.78 -28.58
C ALA A 21 19.45 30.79 -29.67
N VAL A 22 18.16 31.14 -29.77
CA VAL A 22 17.66 32.13 -30.73
C VAL A 22 18.23 33.52 -30.45
N LEU A 23 18.27 33.95 -29.18
CA LEU A 23 18.87 35.23 -28.77
C LEU A 23 20.38 35.24 -29.03
N GLY A 24 21.08 34.14 -28.73
CA GLY A 24 22.50 34.00 -28.99
C GLY A 24 22.87 34.19 -30.46
N VAL A 25 22.06 33.65 -31.37
CA VAL A 25 22.22 33.83 -32.83
C VAL A 25 21.92 35.26 -33.26
N LEU A 26 20.82 35.85 -32.77
CA LEU A 26 20.41 37.23 -33.10
C LEU A 26 21.45 38.27 -32.66
N TYR A 27 21.97 38.14 -31.45
CA TYR A 27 22.94 39.08 -30.87
C TYR A 27 24.41 38.69 -31.15
N ARG A 28 24.64 37.63 -31.94
CA ARG A 28 25.98 37.11 -32.29
C ARG A 28 26.88 36.90 -31.08
N TRP A 29 26.34 36.34 -30.01
CA TRP A 29 27.15 36.02 -28.84
C TRP A 29 28.23 34.99 -29.17
N PRO A 30 29.41 35.05 -28.54
CA PRO A 30 30.45 34.07 -28.76
C PRO A 30 29.99 32.68 -28.31
N ILE A 31 30.20 31.68 -29.16
CA ILE A 31 29.74 30.31 -28.90
C ILE A 31 30.37 29.71 -27.63
N GLU A 32 31.58 30.18 -27.29
CA GLU A 32 32.35 29.80 -26.10
C GLU A 32 31.59 30.07 -24.78
N TRP A 33 30.70 31.06 -24.76
CA TRP A 33 29.88 31.38 -23.57
C TRP A 33 28.49 30.73 -23.62
N ILE A 34 27.91 30.61 -24.81
CA ILE A 34 26.56 30.06 -24.97
C ILE A 34 26.55 28.54 -24.74
N ALA A 35 27.49 27.82 -25.33
CA ALA A 35 27.55 26.36 -25.24
C ALA A 35 27.60 25.85 -23.79
N PRO A 36 28.50 26.34 -22.90
CA PRO A 36 28.53 25.88 -21.52
C PRO A 36 27.27 26.28 -20.74
N ALA A 37 26.69 27.45 -21.00
CA ALA A 37 25.44 27.88 -20.36
C ALA A 37 24.26 26.95 -20.72
N LEU A 38 24.14 26.56 -22.00
CA LEU A 38 23.10 25.63 -22.45
C LEU A 38 23.31 24.22 -21.87
N ILE A 39 24.55 23.73 -21.82
CA ILE A 39 24.88 22.44 -21.19
C ILE A 39 24.49 22.45 -19.71
N PHE A 40 24.79 23.54 -18.99
CA PHE A 40 24.45 23.67 -17.59
C PHE A 40 22.93 23.68 -17.35
N ILE A 41 22.17 24.43 -18.17
CA ILE A 41 20.70 24.45 -18.11
C ILE A 41 20.11 23.07 -18.42
N LEU A 42 20.67 22.36 -19.40
CA LEU A 42 20.25 21.00 -19.72
C LEU A 42 20.50 20.05 -18.54
N ALA A 43 21.68 20.10 -17.94
CA ALA A 43 22.02 19.28 -16.78
C ALA A 43 21.07 19.52 -15.60
N LEU A 44 20.82 20.79 -15.25
CA LEU A 44 19.84 21.15 -14.21
C LEU A 44 18.42 20.68 -14.56
N GLY A 45 18.01 20.88 -15.82
CA GLY A 45 16.71 20.44 -16.32
C GLY A 45 16.50 18.93 -16.20
N LEU A 46 17.52 18.14 -16.54
CA LEU A 46 17.50 16.68 -16.41
C LEU A 46 17.41 16.25 -14.94
N VAL A 47 18.17 16.88 -14.04
CA VAL A 47 18.11 16.59 -12.60
C VAL A 47 16.70 16.86 -12.05
N VAL A 48 16.13 18.04 -12.35
CA VAL A 48 14.77 18.38 -11.92
C VAL A 48 13.72 17.43 -12.49
N THR A 49 13.87 17.03 -13.75
CA THR A 49 12.96 16.06 -14.39
C THR A 49 13.04 14.69 -13.72
N GLY A 50 14.25 14.24 -13.37
CA GLY A 50 14.46 13.00 -12.63
C GLY A 50 13.82 13.01 -11.24
N ILE A 51 13.98 14.10 -10.49
CA ILE A 51 13.34 14.27 -9.17
C ILE A 51 11.82 14.21 -9.29
N LYS A 52 11.24 14.96 -10.23
CA LYS A 52 9.79 15.01 -10.44
C LYS A 52 9.21 13.68 -10.92
N ALA A 53 9.94 12.95 -11.76
CA ALA A 53 9.55 11.61 -12.17
C ALA A 53 9.50 10.66 -10.96
N ARG A 54 10.47 10.76 -10.06
CA ARG A 54 10.51 9.99 -8.81
C ARG A 54 9.36 10.37 -7.86
N GLU A 55 9.07 11.66 -7.68
CA GLU A 55 7.92 12.12 -6.88
C GLU A 55 6.60 11.53 -7.40
N ARG A 56 6.37 11.55 -8.72
CA ARG A 56 5.17 10.95 -9.31
C ARG A 56 5.08 9.43 -9.14
N GLN A 57 6.22 8.74 -9.16
CA GLN A 57 6.25 7.31 -8.87
C GLN A 57 5.86 7.04 -7.41
N LEU A 58 6.34 7.86 -6.47
CA LEU A 58 6.00 7.76 -5.06
C LEU A 58 4.53 8.08 -4.80
N GLU A 59 3.97 9.12 -5.45
CA GLU A 59 2.54 9.43 -5.43
C GLU A 59 1.71 8.21 -5.82
N ARG A 60 1.98 7.63 -6.99
CA ARG A 60 1.25 6.45 -7.47
C ARG A 60 1.35 5.28 -6.51
N ALA A 61 2.54 5.06 -5.95
CA ALA A 61 2.75 3.96 -5.03
C ALA A 61 1.96 4.17 -3.73
N LEU A 62 1.93 5.39 -3.21
CA LEU A 62 1.17 5.71 -2.01
C LEU A 62 -0.35 5.64 -2.25
N PHE A 63 -0.83 6.06 -3.42
CA PHE A 63 -2.23 5.84 -3.82
C PHE A 63 -2.59 4.35 -3.92
N LYS A 64 -1.69 3.52 -4.46
CA LYS A 64 -1.91 2.07 -4.53
C LYS A 64 -1.92 1.43 -3.14
N LEU A 65 -1.06 1.89 -2.23
CA LEU A 65 -1.10 1.47 -0.82
C LEU A 65 -2.43 1.84 -0.15
N GLN A 66 -2.94 3.06 -0.41
CA GLN A 66 -4.26 3.48 0.05
C GLN A 66 -5.37 2.57 -0.47
N GLN A 67 -5.39 2.29 -1.78
CA GLN A 67 -6.38 1.40 -2.37
C GLN A 67 -6.34 -0.01 -1.75
N LEU A 68 -5.16 -0.54 -1.48
CA LEU A 68 -5.00 -1.84 -0.81
C LEU A 68 -5.52 -1.81 0.62
N ALA A 69 -5.27 -0.73 1.36
CA ALA A 69 -5.76 -0.56 2.73
C ALA A 69 -7.27 -0.41 2.80
N GLU A 70 -7.86 0.39 1.92
CA GLU A 70 -9.32 0.54 1.80
C GLU A 70 -9.97 -0.77 1.40
N TYR A 71 -9.40 -1.48 0.42
CA TYR A 71 -9.88 -2.80 0.02
C TYR A 71 -9.83 -3.78 1.20
N PHE A 72 -8.70 -3.81 1.92
CA PHE A 72 -8.53 -4.66 3.09
C PHE A 72 -9.55 -4.35 4.19
N HIS A 73 -9.71 -3.07 4.55
CA HIS A 73 -10.68 -2.65 5.55
C HIS A 73 -12.11 -3.01 5.14
N ARG A 74 -12.52 -2.71 3.91
CA ARG A 74 -13.87 -3.04 3.43
C ARG A 74 -14.14 -4.53 3.37
N ARG A 75 -13.14 -5.35 3.01
CA ARG A 75 -13.34 -6.79 2.74
C ARG A 75 -13.14 -7.66 3.98
N PHE A 76 -12.25 -7.28 4.89
CA PHE A 76 -11.80 -8.14 6.00
C PHE A 76 -12.05 -7.55 7.39
N MET A 77 -12.56 -6.32 7.48
CA MET A 77 -12.88 -5.65 8.75
C MET A 77 -14.38 -5.31 8.85
N GLY A 78 -14.77 -4.73 9.98
CA GLY A 78 -16.16 -4.38 10.28
C GLY A 78 -17.06 -5.61 10.33
N ASP A 79 -18.25 -5.46 9.76
CA ASP A 79 -19.28 -6.51 9.69
C ASP A 79 -19.18 -7.35 8.40
N SER A 80 -18.02 -7.35 7.73
CA SER A 80 -17.83 -8.14 6.53
C SER A 80 -17.94 -9.63 6.84
N THR A 81 -18.70 -10.36 6.00
CA THR A 81 -18.80 -11.82 6.08
C THR A 81 -17.49 -12.53 5.79
N LEU A 82 -16.51 -11.84 5.19
CA LEU A 82 -15.15 -12.37 5.03
C LEU A 82 -14.19 -11.84 6.11
N SER A 83 -14.67 -11.27 7.19
CA SER A 83 -13.82 -10.99 8.34
C SER A 83 -13.48 -12.29 9.07
N ILE A 84 -12.19 -12.52 9.36
CA ILE A 84 -11.78 -13.64 10.21
C ILE A 84 -12.49 -13.58 11.58
N PHE A 85 -12.76 -12.39 12.11
CA PHE A 85 -13.46 -12.22 13.38
C PHE A 85 -14.91 -12.69 13.31
N VAL A 86 -15.60 -12.46 12.19
CA VAL A 86 -16.96 -12.96 11.96
C VAL A 86 -16.97 -14.48 11.80
N ILE A 87 -15.96 -15.04 11.13
CA ILE A 87 -15.80 -16.49 11.02
C ILE A 87 -15.52 -17.12 12.39
N ILE A 88 -14.69 -16.48 13.22
CA ILE A 88 -14.42 -16.89 14.60
C ILE A 88 -15.70 -16.84 15.44
N ASP A 89 -16.53 -15.81 15.28
CA ASP A 89 -17.79 -15.66 16.00
C ASP A 89 -18.76 -16.82 15.72
N SER A 90 -18.74 -17.38 14.50
CA SER A 90 -19.57 -18.56 14.17
C SER A 90 -19.25 -19.80 15.03
N LEU A 91 -18.08 -19.84 15.68
CA LEU A 91 -17.67 -20.94 16.55
C LEU A 91 -18.39 -20.94 17.90
N PHE A 92 -19.11 -19.87 18.27
CA PHE A 92 -19.98 -19.89 19.45
C PHE A 92 -21.09 -20.94 19.36
N ASN A 93 -21.39 -21.44 18.16
CA ASN A 93 -22.34 -22.54 17.94
C ASN A 93 -21.79 -23.92 18.37
N ILE A 94 -20.51 -24.02 18.75
CA ILE A 94 -19.87 -25.25 19.22
C ILE A 94 -19.86 -25.23 20.75
N ASP A 95 -20.33 -26.30 21.40
CA ASP A 95 -20.30 -26.45 22.87
C ASP A 95 -18.87 -26.72 23.40
N ASN A 96 -18.01 -25.71 23.35
CA ASN A 96 -16.64 -25.77 23.88
C ASN A 96 -16.28 -24.47 24.64
N PRO A 97 -16.28 -24.49 25.98
CA PRO A 97 -16.03 -23.30 26.80
C PRO A 97 -14.69 -22.61 26.54
N LYS A 98 -13.62 -23.38 26.27
CA LYS A 98 -12.29 -22.82 25.98
C LYS A 98 -12.29 -22.03 24.67
N LEU A 99 -13.02 -22.54 23.68
CA LEU A 99 -13.14 -21.92 22.38
C LEU A 99 -14.01 -20.65 22.46
N TRP A 100 -15.04 -20.64 23.30
CA TRP A 100 -15.82 -19.43 23.59
C TRP A 100 -15.00 -18.33 24.24
N ASP A 101 -14.16 -18.66 25.22
CA ASP A 101 -13.31 -17.66 25.90
C ASP A 101 -12.30 -17.06 24.93
N TRP A 102 -11.72 -17.86 24.04
CA TRP A 102 -10.86 -17.38 22.96
C TRP A 102 -11.62 -16.50 21.95
N ALA A 103 -12.77 -16.97 21.44
CA ALA A 103 -13.60 -16.20 20.50
C ALA A 103 -14.06 -14.86 21.10
N ARG A 104 -14.37 -14.82 22.40
CA ARG A 104 -14.70 -13.58 23.13
C ARG A 104 -13.51 -12.62 23.20
N ALA A 105 -12.29 -13.12 23.38
CA ALA A 105 -11.09 -12.29 23.33
C ALA A 105 -10.85 -11.70 21.93
N CYS A 106 -11.26 -12.42 20.88
CA CYS A 106 -11.20 -11.95 19.50
C CYS A 106 -12.18 -10.80 19.21
N ASP A 107 -13.36 -10.73 19.86
CA ASP A 107 -14.28 -9.58 19.72
C ASP A 107 -13.62 -8.25 20.09
N MET A 108 -12.89 -8.22 21.22
CA MET A 108 -12.15 -7.02 21.62
C MET A 108 -11.06 -6.66 20.60
N SER A 109 -10.40 -7.67 20.04
CA SER A 109 -9.38 -7.49 19.01
C SER A 109 -9.98 -6.91 17.72
N GLN A 110 -11.16 -7.38 17.30
CA GLN A 110 -11.87 -6.84 16.13
C GLN A 110 -12.11 -5.33 16.26
N ARG A 111 -12.54 -4.86 17.44
CA ARG A 111 -12.78 -3.42 17.68
C ARG A 111 -11.50 -2.59 17.55
N ILE A 112 -10.39 -3.10 18.11
CA ILE A 112 -9.08 -2.46 18.01
C ILE A 112 -8.65 -2.39 16.54
N PHE A 113 -8.77 -3.50 15.79
CA PHE A 113 -8.43 -3.55 14.37
C PHE A 113 -9.28 -2.60 13.53
N ASN A 114 -10.59 -2.54 13.77
CA ASN A 114 -11.50 -1.63 13.08
C ASN A 114 -11.07 -0.17 13.29
N SER A 115 -10.76 0.20 14.54
CA SER A 115 -10.30 1.56 14.88
C SER A 115 -8.93 1.86 14.28
N TRP A 116 -7.98 0.93 14.39
CA TRP A 116 -6.62 1.11 13.86
C TRP A 116 -6.62 1.24 12.34
N CYS A 117 -7.30 0.34 11.62
CA CYS A 117 -7.42 0.42 10.17
C CYS A 117 -8.12 1.71 9.72
N GLY A 118 -9.22 2.08 10.37
CA GLY A 118 -9.95 3.32 10.05
C GLY A 118 -9.09 4.56 10.28
N SER A 119 -8.36 4.63 11.40
CA SER A 119 -7.44 5.74 11.69
C SER A 119 -6.27 5.80 10.70
N PHE A 120 -5.72 4.65 10.33
CA PHE A 120 -4.65 4.53 9.34
C PHE A 120 -5.08 5.10 7.98
N ILE A 121 -6.26 4.69 7.47
CA ILE A 121 -6.80 5.17 6.19
C ILE A 121 -7.03 6.68 6.24
N ASN A 122 -7.70 7.18 7.29
CA ASN A 122 -8.00 8.61 7.44
C ASN A 122 -6.73 9.48 7.47
N ARG A 123 -5.67 9.02 8.16
CA ARG A 123 -4.39 9.74 8.18
C ARG A 123 -3.73 9.74 6.81
N MET A 124 -3.65 8.59 6.17
CA MET A 124 -3.06 8.46 4.84
C MET A 124 -3.78 9.33 3.81
N GLU A 125 -5.12 9.38 3.83
CA GLU A 125 -5.92 10.26 2.97
C GLU A 125 -5.62 11.76 3.22
N SER A 126 -5.54 12.16 4.51
CA SER A 126 -5.21 13.54 4.88
C SER A 126 -3.81 13.94 4.42
N ASP A 127 -2.83 13.06 4.61
CA ASP A 127 -1.42 13.35 4.38
C ASP A 127 -1.03 13.33 2.89
N ILE A 128 -1.74 12.57 2.05
CA ILE A 128 -1.61 12.59 0.58
C ILE A 128 -1.81 14.00 0.01
N GLY A 129 -2.72 14.78 0.61
CA GLY A 129 -3.07 16.11 0.14
C GLY A 129 -2.09 17.23 0.53
N VAL A 130 -1.21 17.00 1.52
CA VAL A 130 -0.54 18.08 2.26
C VAL A 130 0.99 18.10 2.09
N THR A 131 1.69 16.97 1.99
CA THR A 131 3.15 17.00 2.23
C THR A 131 4.01 15.93 1.55
N LYS A 132 5.34 16.05 1.71
CA LYS A 132 6.43 15.23 1.14
C LYS A 132 6.21 13.72 1.35
N LEU A 133 5.63 13.09 0.33
CA LEU A 133 5.24 11.68 0.28
C LEU A 133 6.40 10.70 0.52
N THR A 134 7.64 11.12 0.25
CA THR A 134 8.82 10.26 0.35
C THR A 134 9.14 9.86 1.79
N ASP A 135 8.93 10.76 2.75
CA ASP A 135 9.30 10.54 4.15
C ASP A 135 8.27 9.62 4.84
N TYR A 136 6.99 9.74 4.46
CA TYR A 136 5.90 9.01 5.09
C TYR A 136 5.61 7.64 4.46
N LEU A 137 6.00 7.41 3.21
CA LEU A 137 5.73 6.15 2.52
C LEU A 137 6.26 4.93 3.28
N SER A 138 7.48 5.04 3.83
CA SER A 138 8.07 3.96 4.61
C SER A 138 7.29 3.69 5.91
N THR A 139 6.81 4.74 6.56
CA THR A 139 6.00 4.67 7.78
C THR A 139 4.65 4.01 7.50
N TYR A 140 3.89 4.47 6.49
CA TYR A 140 2.60 3.86 6.18
C TYR A 140 2.73 2.43 5.70
N LEU A 141 3.77 2.13 4.91
CA LEU A 141 4.02 0.77 4.45
C LEU A 141 4.33 -0.17 5.64
N ASN A 142 5.17 0.29 6.58
CA ASN A 142 5.47 -0.45 7.81
C ASN A 142 4.22 -0.67 8.65
N GLU A 143 3.40 0.36 8.84
CA GLU A 143 2.18 0.26 9.65
C GLU A 143 1.15 -0.68 9.01
N PHE A 144 0.91 -0.56 7.70
CA PHE A 144 0.00 -1.47 7.00
C PHE A 144 0.51 -2.91 6.99
N TRP A 145 1.82 -3.09 6.89
CA TRP A 145 2.46 -4.40 7.08
C TRP A 145 2.22 -4.97 8.49
N GLN A 146 2.31 -4.15 9.54
CA GLN A 146 2.02 -4.58 10.91
C GLN A 146 0.55 -4.97 11.07
N ILE A 147 -0.39 -4.17 10.55
CA ILE A 147 -1.82 -4.47 10.56
C ILE A 147 -2.07 -5.83 9.91
N THR A 148 -1.59 -6.02 8.68
CA THR A 148 -1.84 -7.25 7.92
C THR A 148 -1.17 -8.47 8.54
N SER A 149 0.02 -8.31 9.14
CA SER A 149 0.73 -9.39 9.83
C SER A 149 0.01 -9.81 11.10
N GLN A 150 -0.38 -8.86 11.96
CA GLN A 150 -1.13 -9.18 13.19
C GLN A 150 -2.51 -9.76 12.89
N TYR A 151 -3.16 -9.30 11.80
CA TYR A 151 -4.40 -9.91 11.34
C TYR A 151 -4.21 -11.38 10.93
N HIS A 152 -3.08 -11.68 10.26
CA HIS A 152 -2.72 -13.04 9.88
C HIS A 152 -2.57 -13.97 11.09
N ASP A 153 -2.10 -13.48 12.22
CA ASP A 153 -1.97 -14.30 13.44
C ASP A 153 -3.33 -14.87 13.89
N PHE A 154 -4.44 -14.15 13.69
CA PHE A 154 -5.79 -14.66 13.97
C PHE A 154 -6.23 -15.70 12.95
N VAL A 155 -5.81 -15.55 11.69
CA VAL A 155 -6.06 -16.53 10.64
C VAL A 155 -5.34 -17.85 10.95
N GLU A 156 -4.08 -17.76 11.37
CA GLU A 156 -3.26 -18.91 11.76
C GLU A 156 -3.87 -19.61 13.00
N GLN A 157 -4.27 -18.85 14.03
CA GLN A 157 -4.96 -19.39 15.20
C GLN A 157 -6.27 -20.10 14.85
N PHE A 158 -7.10 -19.50 13.99
CA PHE A 158 -8.34 -20.14 13.53
C PHE A 158 -8.05 -21.45 12.81
N TYR A 159 -7.08 -21.45 11.89
CA TYR A 159 -6.67 -22.66 11.18
C TYR A 159 -6.22 -23.76 12.14
N GLU A 160 -5.39 -23.44 13.14
CA GLU A 160 -4.95 -24.41 14.15
C GLU A 160 -6.10 -25.01 14.96
N ILE A 161 -7.12 -24.20 15.27
CA ILE A 161 -8.32 -24.65 15.98
C ILE A 161 -9.17 -25.55 15.07
N ALA A 162 -9.33 -25.16 13.80
CA ALA A 162 -10.06 -25.93 12.80
C ALA A 162 -9.48 -27.32 12.53
N MET A 163 -8.17 -27.47 12.73
CA MET A 163 -7.48 -28.77 12.63
C MET A 163 -7.69 -29.65 13.87
N LYS A 164 -8.05 -29.08 15.02
CA LYS A 164 -8.15 -29.78 16.32
C LYS A 164 -9.59 -30.04 16.76
N VAL A 165 -10.55 -29.27 16.24
CA VAL A 165 -11.95 -29.28 16.66
C VAL A 165 -12.84 -29.53 15.44
N GLU A 166 -13.90 -30.32 15.62
CA GLU A 166 -14.93 -30.46 14.59
C GLU A 166 -15.73 -29.16 14.47
N ILE A 167 -15.46 -28.41 13.40
CA ILE A 167 -16.17 -27.18 13.05
C ILE A 167 -17.33 -27.51 12.08
N PRO A 168 -18.50 -26.85 12.21
CA PRO A 168 -19.59 -26.92 11.25
C PRO A 168 -19.13 -26.66 9.81
N GLN A 169 -19.72 -27.39 8.85
CA GLN A 169 -19.33 -27.27 7.45
C GLN A 169 -19.55 -25.85 6.89
N GLU A 170 -20.62 -25.18 7.30
CA GLU A 170 -20.92 -23.79 6.88
C GLU A 170 -19.77 -22.82 7.22
N THR A 171 -19.20 -22.93 8.43
CA THR A 171 -18.05 -22.13 8.85
C THR A 171 -16.80 -22.45 8.02
N ILE A 172 -16.59 -23.71 7.66
CA ILE A 172 -15.46 -24.13 6.81
C ILE A 172 -15.61 -23.55 5.40
N ASP A 173 -16.81 -23.64 4.82
CA ASP A 173 -17.09 -23.10 3.49
C ASP A 173 -16.92 -21.57 3.46
N GLN A 174 -17.31 -20.88 4.52
CA GLN A 174 -17.06 -19.44 4.69
C GLN A 174 -15.57 -19.13 4.80
N TYR A 175 -14.82 -19.93 5.57
CA TYR A 175 -13.39 -19.80 5.70
C TYR A 175 -12.66 -20.04 4.37
N HIS A 176 -13.05 -21.02 3.56
CA HIS A 176 -12.46 -21.23 2.23
C HIS A 176 -12.67 -20.02 1.30
N LYS A 177 -13.86 -19.41 1.31
CA LYS A 177 -14.11 -18.15 0.58
C LYS A 177 -13.20 -17.02 1.07
N PHE A 178 -13.00 -16.93 2.38
CA PHE A 178 -12.05 -15.98 2.97
C PHE A 178 -10.62 -16.25 2.50
N VAL A 179 -10.15 -17.50 2.54
CA VAL A 179 -8.78 -17.88 2.14
C VAL A 179 -8.48 -17.48 0.70
N LEU A 180 -9.41 -17.72 -0.23
CA LEU A 180 -9.25 -17.33 -1.64
C LEU A 180 -9.05 -15.82 -1.81
N GLU A 181 -9.93 -15.03 -1.20
CA GLU A 181 -9.91 -13.56 -1.30
C GLU A 181 -8.72 -12.95 -0.55
N TYR A 182 -8.42 -13.48 0.64
CA TYR A 182 -7.30 -13.03 1.47
C TYR A 182 -5.97 -13.33 0.79
N ASN A 183 -5.80 -14.53 0.20
CA ASN A 183 -4.57 -14.87 -0.51
C ASN A 183 -4.39 -14.01 -1.77
N ALA A 184 -5.47 -13.72 -2.51
CA ALA A 184 -5.41 -12.77 -3.63
C ALA A 184 -4.96 -11.37 -3.17
N PHE A 185 -5.49 -10.89 -2.05
CA PHE A 185 -5.05 -9.64 -1.43
C PHE A 185 -3.56 -9.66 -1.04
N VAL A 186 -3.11 -10.70 -0.34
CA VAL A 186 -1.71 -10.82 0.11
C VAL A 186 -0.75 -10.83 -1.08
N GLN A 187 -1.09 -11.51 -2.17
CA GLN A 187 -0.26 -11.49 -3.39
C GLN A 187 -0.16 -10.09 -3.98
N ASN A 188 -1.30 -9.39 -4.16
CA ASN A 188 -1.30 -8.00 -4.64
C ASN A 188 -0.47 -7.08 -3.73
N PHE A 189 -0.52 -7.29 -2.42
CA PHE A 189 0.25 -6.48 -1.48
C PHE A 189 1.75 -6.79 -1.53
N ARG A 190 2.16 -8.07 -1.63
CA ARG A 190 3.56 -8.49 -1.82
C ARG A 190 4.15 -7.94 -3.11
N GLU A 191 3.39 -7.99 -4.21
CA GLU A 191 3.78 -7.39 -5.49
C GLU A 191 4.00 -5.89 -5.34
N HIS A 192 3.10 -5.20 -4.62
CA HIS A 192 3.23 -3.77 -4.37
C HIS A 192 4.46 -3.42 -3.51
N ILE A 193 4.76 -4.19 -2.46
CA ILE A 193 5.99 -4.02 -1.66
C ILE A 193 7.24 -4.23 -2.52
N THR A 194 7.22 -5.22 -3.43
CA THR A 194 8.34 -5.49 -4.35
C THR A 194 8.57 -4.32 -5.31
N GLU A 195 7.49 -3.79 -5.88
CA GLU A 195 7.52 -2.58 -6.71
C GLU A 195 8.09 -1.38 -5.92
N LEU A 196 7.61 -1.16 -4.70
CA LEU A 196 8.06 -0.11 -3.81
C LEU A 196 9.55 -0.20 -3.43
N ARG A 197 10.05 -1.41 -3.18
CA ARG A 197 11.47 -1.65 -2.88
C ARG A 197 12.37 -1.17 -4.02
N SER A 198 11.93 -1.38 -5.27
CA SER A 198 12.67 -0.92 -6.45
C SER A 198 12.74 0.61 -6.57
N ILE A 199 11.71 1.32 -6.07
CA ILE A 199 11.55 2.78 -6.21
C ILE A 199 12.18 3.55 -5.04
N ALA A 200 12.00 3.05 -3.82
CA ALA A 200 12.30 3.79 -2.59
C ALA A 200 13.39 3.16 -1.72
N ARG A 201 14.00 2.02 -2.12
CA ARG A 201 14.95 1.25 -1.28
C ARG A 201 14.41 1.08 0.15
N THR A 202 13.13 0.72 0.26
CA THR A 202 12.49 0.47 1.55
C THR A 202 13.17 -0.73 2.25
N GLY A 203 13.25 -0.68 3.58
CA GLY A 203 13.85 -1.73 4.40
C GLY A 203 12.94 -2.94 4.66
N ILE A 204 11.74 -2.98 4.06
CA ILE A 204 10.76 -4.06 4.26
C ILE A 204 11.02 -5.19 3.25
N GLU A 205 11.12 -6.41 3.76
CA GLU A 205 11.26 -7.60 2.93
C GLU A 205 9.88 -8.08 2.41
N PRO A 206 9.66 -8.16 1.07
CA PRO A 206 8.40 -8.58 0.47
C PRO A 206 7.81 -9.94 0.91
N PRO A 207 8.59 -11.02 1.18
CA PRO A 207 8.03 -12.33 1.49
C PRO A 207 7.49 -12.48 2.92
N SER A 208 7.57 -11.46 3.77
CA SER A 208 7.26 -11.53 5.20
C SER A 208 5.77 -11.76 5.53
N ILE A 209 4.85 -11.43 4.64
CA ILE A 209 3.40 -11.59 4.88
C ILE A 209 2.98 -12.99 4.46
N LYS A 210 2.55 -13.85 5.38
CA LYS A 210 2.15 -15.24 5.11
C LYS A 210 0.81 -15.36 4.37
N LEU A 211 0.60 -16.48 3.65
CA LEU A 211 -0.67 -16.85 3.03
C LEU A 211 -1.52 -17.65 4.01
N ALA A 212 -2.84 -17.49 3.94
CA ALA A 212 -3.79 -18.30 4.69
C ALA A 212 -3.82 -19.74 4.16
N GLN A 213 -3.90 -20.70 5.07
CA GLN A 213 -3.94 -22.13 4.76
C GLN A 213 -5.40 -22.60 4.64
N GLU A 214 -5.66 -23.49 3.68
CA GLU A 214 -6.96 -24.14 3.53
C GLU A 214 -7.15 -25.26 4.56
N VAL A 215 -8.34 -25.35 5.14
CA VAL A 215 -8.70 -26.48 5.99
C VAL A 215 -9.09 -27.66 5.09
N VAL A 216 -8.19 -28.63 4.93
CA VAL A 216 -8.45 -29.89 4.24
C VAL A 216 -8.68 -30.95 5.31
N LYS A 217 -9.93 -31.34 5.55
CA LYS A 217 -10.24 -32.49 6.42
C LYS A 217 -9.75 -33.75 5.69
N THR A 218 -8.65 -34.34 6.15
CA THR A 218 -8.32 -35.72 5.84
C THR A 218 -9.37 -36.59 6.52
N GLY A 219 -10.26 -37.19 5.71
CA GLY A 219 -11.29 -38.12 6.18
C GLY A 219 -10.71 -39.37 6.81
#